data_AF-A0A257XZH7-F1
#
_entry.id   AF-A0A257XZH7-F1
#
_cell.length_a   1.000
_cell.length_b   1.000
_cell.length_c   1.000
_cell.angle_alpha   90.00
_cell.angle_beta   90.00
_cell.angle_gamma   90.00
#
_symmetry.space_group_name_H-M   'P 1'
#
loop_
_entity.id
_entity.type
_entity.pdbx_description
1 polymer ?
#
loop_
_entity_poly.entity_id
_entity_poly.type
_entity_poly.pdbx_seq_one_letter_code
_entity_poly.pdbx_strand_id
1 'polypeptide(L)'
;MLSELKSLGETHLPQFYAKACDLFDRKVARNPHSEVNLLPLLVNAGETACDIGANHGLFTFFLLRQNVRVLAFEPNPRLVRILRYRFPDAIRRGDLRLFDCALSDAE
;
A
#
# COMPACT_ATOMS: atom_id res chain seq x y z
N MET A 1 -10.74 -16.50 12.26
CA MET A 1 -11.95 -15.73 11.88
C MET A 1 -11.64 -14.45 11.09
N LEU A 2 -11.12 -13.36 11.69
CA LEU A 2 -10.85 -12.10 10.96
C LEU A 2 -9.78 -12.23 9.86
N SER A 3 -8.71 -12.99 10.13
CA SER A 3 -7.66 -13.30 9.15
C SER A 3 -8.15 -14.15 7.98
N GLU A 4 -9.06 -15.11 8.25
CA GLU A 4 -9.67 -15.96 7.24
C GLU A 4 -10.64 -15.17 6.35
N LEU A 5 -11.46 -14.29 6.95
CA LEU A 5 -12.31 -13.35 6.21
C LEU A 5 -11.49 -12.42 5.31
N LYS A 6 -10.35 -11.91 5.81
CA LYS A 6 -9.42 -11.09 5.04
C LYS A 6 -8.87 -11.88 3.85
N SER A 7 -8.33 -13.08 4.09
CA SER A 7 -7.81 -13.98 3.05
C SER A 7 -8.87 -14.37 2.01
N LEU A 8 -10.10 -14.61 2.45
CA LEU A 8 -11.24 -14.92 1.57
C LEU A 8 -11.57 -13.72 0.67
N GLY A 9 -11.61 -12.50 1.24
CA GLY A 9 -11.85 -11.27 0.49
C GLY A 9 -10.75 -10.98 -0.54
N GLU A 10 -9.49 -11.12 -0.15
CA GLU A 10 -8.32 -10.98 -1.03
C GLU A 10 -8.38 -11.96 -2.21
N THR A 11 -8.89 -13.18 -1.98
CA THR A 11 -8.88 -14.25 -2.98
C THR A 11 -10.10 -14.19 -3.92
N HIS A 12 -11.31 -14.03 -3.37
CA HIS A 12 -12.55 -14.19 -4.13
C HIS A 12 -13.14 -12.88 -4.63
N LEU A 13 -12.89 -11.75 -3.97
CA LEU A 13 -13.44 -10.43 -4.35
C LEU A 13 -12.37 -9.33 -4.28
N PRO A 14 -11.23 -9.49 -4.99
CA PRO A 14 -10.05 -8.64 -4.81
C PRO A 14 -10.30 -7.16 -5.12
N GLN A 15 -11.13 -6.84 -6.12
CA GLN A 15 -11.46 -5.45 -6.47
C GLN A 15 -12.30 -4.76 -5.40
N PHE A 16 -13.23 -5.50 -4.78
CA PHE A 16 -14.05 -4.98 -3.70
C PHE A 16 -13.21 -4.82 -2.43
N TYR A 17 -12.37 -5.81 -2.12
CA TYR A 17 -11.42 -5.75 -1.02
C TYR A 17 -10.50 -4.52 -1.16
N ALA A 18 -9.94 -4.30 -2.35
CA ALA A 18 -9.12 -3.13 -2.68
C ALA A 18 -9.82 -1.81 -2.36
N LYS A 19 -11.11 -1.65 -2.74
CA LYS A 19 -11.89 -0.46 -2.42
C LYS A 19 -12.18 -0.33 -0.92
N ALA A 20 -12.44 -1.44 -0.24
CA ALA A 20 -12.68 -1.43 1.20
C ALA A 20 -11.45 -0.99 2.00
N CYS A 21 -10.23 -1.35 1.53
CA CYS A 21 -8.97 -0.90 2.15
C CYS A 21 -8.89 0.63 2.26
N ASP A 22 -9.34 1.39 1.26
CA ASP A 22 -9.30 2.86 1.33
C ASP A 22 -10.11 3.44 2.51
N LEU A 23 -11.23 2.81 2.86
CA LEU A 23 -12.03 3.19 4.02
C LEU A 23 -11.33 2.82 5.32
N PHE A 24 -10.74 1.62 5.38
CA PHE A 24 -9.99 1.16 6.53
C PHE A 24 -8.76 2.02 6.79
N ASP A 25 -7.99 2.34 5.76
CA ASP A 25 -6.79 3.17 5.86
C ASP A 25 -7.14 4.56 6.41
N ARG A 26 -8.20 5.18 5.90
CA ARG A 26 -8.71 6.45 6.45
C ARG A 26 -9.12 6.35 7.91
N LYS A 27 -9.61 5.19 8.36
CA LYS A 27 -9.93 4.95 9.78
C LYS A 27 -8.66 4.81 10.61
N VAL A 28 -7.59 4.19 10.07
CA VAL A 28 -6.29 4.08 10.74
C VAL A 28 -5.70 5.45 11.06
N ALA A 29 -5.71 6.38 10.09
CA ALA A 29 -5.21 7.75 10.31
C ALA A 29 -6.00 8.55 11.38
N ARG A 30 -7.25 8.18 11.69
CA ARG A 30 -8.01 8.83 12.78
C ARG A 30 -7.48 8.48 14.17
N ASN A 31 -6.71 7.41 14.31
CA ASN A 31 -6.00 7.14 15.55
C ASN A 31 -4.76 8.04 15.62
N PRO A 32 -4.68 8.99 16.57
CA PRO A 32 -3.56 9.93 16.66
C PRO A 32 -2.20 9.24 16.89
N HIS A 33 -2.20 8.03 17.46
CA HIS A 33 -1.00 7.23 17.69
C HIS A 33 -0.58 6.36 16.50
N SER A 34 -1.27 6.45 15.38
CA SER A 34 -0.88 5.69 14.19
C SER A 34 0.38 6.28 13.56
N GLU A 35 1.34 5.42 13.22
CA GLU A 35 2.60 5.78 12.59
C GLU A 35 2.42 6.48 11.24
N VAL A 36 1.30 6.24 10.53
CA VAL A 36 1.02 6.95 9.26
C VAL A 36 0.89 8.46 9.44
N ASN A 37 0.55 8.93 10.65
CA ASN A 37 0.46 10.35 10.97
C ASN A 37 1.84 11.02 11.13
N LEU A 38 2.92 10.23 11.20
CA LEU A 38 4.29 10.75 11.19
C LEU A 38 4.77 11.09 9.77
N LEU A 39 4.16 10.52 8.73
CA LEU A 39 4.62 10.69 7.36
C LEU A 39 4.79 12.15 6.93
N PRO A 40 3.89 13.11 7.25
CA PRO A 40 4.07 14.53 6.91
C PRO A 40 5.32 15.20 7.50
N LEU A 41 5.96 14.56 8.49
CA LEU A 41 7.20 15.03 9.10
C LEU A 41 8.44 14.34 8.50
N LEU A 42 8.26 13.24 7.77
CA LEU A 42 9.32 12.37 7.28
C LEU A 42 9.57 12.49 5.78
N VAL A 43 8.60 12.99 5.01
CA VAL A 43 8.69 13.07 3.55
C VAL A 43 8.22 14.42 3.03
N ASN A 44 8.79 14.85 1.91
CA ASN A 44 8.37 16.02 1.14
C ASN A 44 7.78 15.61 -0.22
N ALA A 45 6.93 16.47 -0.78
CA ALA A 45 6.42 16.28 -2.13
C ALA A 45 7.56 16.20 -3.17
N GLY A 46 7.46 15.27 -4.11
CA GLY A 46 8.45 15.03 -5.17
C GLY A 46 9.59 14.06 -4.80
N GLU A 47 9.74 13.75 -3.51
CA GLU A 47 10.69 12.73 -3.03
C GLU A 47 10.29 11.32 -3.47
N THR A 48 11.17 10.36 -3.19
CA THR A 48 10.93 8.94 -3.44
C THR A 48 11.04 8.15 -2.14
N ALA A 49 10.03 7.33 -1.85
CA ALA A 49 9.99 6.46 -0.68
C ALA A 49 9.94 4.99 -1.11
N CYS A 50 10.61 4.13 -0.34
CA CYS A 50 10.53 2.69 -0.48
C CYS A 50 9.56 2.13 0.56
N ASP A 51 8.50 1.46 0.10
CA ASP A 51 7.53 0.77 0.97
C ASP A 51 7.84 -0.74 0.95
N ILE A 52 8.60 -1.19 1.95
CA ILE A 52 9.09 -2.58 2.04
C ILE A 52 8.07 -3.43 2.79
N GLY A 53 7.60 -4.51 2.15
CA GLY A 53 6.50 -5.31 2.70
C GLY A 53 5.18 -4.56 2.61
N ALA A 54 4.91 -3.96 1.45
CA ALA A 54 3.80 -3.03 1.22
C ALA A 54 2.42 -3.63 1.56
N ASN A 55 2.30 -4.96 1.62
CA ASN A 55 1.09 -5.68 2.01
C ASN A 55 -0.09 -5.26 1.11
N HIS A 56 -1.22 -4.89 1.70
CA HIS A 56 -2.35 -4.31 0.97
C HIS A 56 -2.18 -2.83 0.66
N GLY A 57 -1.12 -2.14 1.10
CA GLY A 57 -0.73 -0.80 0.65
C GLY A 57 -1.11 0.37 1.57
N LEU A 58 -1.17 0.16 2.89
CA LEU A 58 -1.51 1.22 3.86
C LEU A 58 -0.57 2.43 3.75
N PHE A 59 0.75 2.22 3.80
CA PHE A 59 1.72 3.31 3.73
C PHE A 59 1.78 3.89 2.31
N THR A 60 1.83 3.06 1.27
CA THR A 60 1.68 3.47 -0.14
C THR A 60 0.49 4.43 -0.34
N PHE A 61 -0.69 4.12 0.24
CA PHE A 61 -1.89 4.96 0.13
C PHE A 61 -1.68 6.38 0.66
N PHE A 62 -0.99 6.55 1.79
CA PHE A 62 -0.73 7.85 2.42
C PHE A 62 0.46 8.59 1.80
N LEU A 63 1.51 7.87 1.36
CA LEU A 63 2.66 8.45 0.67
C LEU A 63 2.24 9.08 -0.68
N LEU A 64 1.45 8.36 -1.47
CA LEU A 64 0.94 8.88 -2.76
C LEU A 64 0.11 10.16 -2.59
N ARG A 65 -0.60 10.31 -1.47
CA ARG A 65 -1.40 11.52 -1.15
C ARG A 65 -0.55 12.73 -0.77
N GLN A 66 0.72 12.51 -0.45
CA GLN A 66 1.70 13.55 -0.17
C GLN A 66 2.55 13.90 -1.41
N ASN A 67 2.13 13.43 -2.60
CA ASN A 67 2.85 13.60 -3.86
C ASN A 67 4.28 13.01 -3.83
N VAL A 68 4.46 11.91 -3.09
CA VAL A 68 5.71 11.15 -3.06
C VAL A 68 5.65 10.05 -4.11
N ARG A 69 6.76 9.81 -4.81
CA ARG A 69 6.93 8.64 -5.68
C ARG A 69 7.23 7.42 -4.84
N VAL A 70 6.54 6.32 -5.06
CA VAL A 70 6.65 5.12 -4.21
C VAL A 70 7.23 3.96 -4.99
N LEU A 71 8.25 3.32 -4.41
CA LEU A 71 8.79 2.02 -4.83
C LEU A 71 8.31 0.98 -3.82
N ALA A 72 7.27 0.23 -4.15
CA ALA A 72 6.65 -0.72 -3.22
C ALA A 72 7.06 -2.16 -3.54
N PHE A 73 7.49 -2.89 -2.51
CA PHE A 73 7.97 -4.28 -2.60
C PHE A 73 7.02 -5.19 -1.84
N GLU A 74 6.49 -6.20 -2.52
CA GLU A 74 5.60 -7.20 -1.91
C GLU A 74 5.78 -8.57 -2.60
N PRO A 75 6.30 -9.60 -1.90
CA PRO A 75 6.50 -10.91 -2.49
C PRO A 75 5.22 -11.72 -2.68
N ASN A 76 4.14 -11.44 -1.93
CA ASN A 76 2.91 -12.22 -2.05
C ASN A 76 2.10 -11.80 -3.29
N PRO A 77 1.95 -12.67 -4.31
CA PRO A 77 1.28 -12.31 -5.56
C PRO A 77 -0.20 -11.94 -5.39
N ARG A 78 -0.86 -12.43 -4.32
CA ARG A 78 -2.24 -12.03 -4.00
C ARG A 78 -2.30 -10.57 -3.59
N LEU A 79 -1.38 -10.13 -2.73
CA LEU A 79 -1.31 -8.76 -2.25
C LEU A 79 -0.85 -7.80 -3.35
N VAL A 80 0.11 -8.21 -4.18
CA VAL A 80 0.47 -7.49 -5.41
C VAL A 80 -0.76 -7.24 -6.30
N ARG A 81 -1.60 -8.27 -6.50
CA ARG A 81 -2.82 -8.12 -7.28
C ARG A 81 -3.79 -7.11 -6.63
N ILE A 82 -3.90 -7.09 -5.31
CA ILE A 82 -4.65 -6.06 -4.58
C ILE A 82 -4.05 -4.67 -4.84
N LEU A 83 -2.75 -4.48 -4.68
CA LEU A 83 -2.06 -3.20 -4.92
C LEU A 83 -2.34 -2.67 -6.34
N ARG A 84 -2.31 -3.54 -7.35
CA ARG A 84 -2.66 -3.19 -8.75
C ARG A 84 -4.11 -2.70 -8.89
N TYR A 85 -5.06 -3.30 -8.17
CA TYR A 85 -6.44 -2.83 -8.17
C TYR A 85 -6.65 -1.54 -7.37
N ARG A 86 -5.87 -1.34 -6.30
CA ARG A 86 -5.95 -0.14 -5.45
C ARG A 86 -5.38 1.10 -6.13
N PHE A 87 -4.28 0.94 -6.86
CA PHE A 87 -3.49 2.08 -7.36
C PHE A 87 -3.29 2.11 -8.88
N PRO A 88 -4.30 1.80 -9.71
CA PRO A 88 -4.12 1.70 -11.16
C PRO A 88 -3.66 3.01 -11.79
N ASP A 89 -4.14 4.15 -11.31
CA ASP A 89 -3.78 5.46 -11.85
C ASP A 89 -2.38 5.91 -11.42
N ALA A 90 -1.98 5.64 -10.17
CA ALA A 90 -0.64 5.96 -9.69
C ALA A 90 0.43 5.13 -10.44
N ILE A 91 0.13 3.86 -10.72
CA ILE A 91 0.99 3.02 -11.55
C ILE A 91 1.08 3.58 -12.98
N ARG A 92 -0.06 3.95 -13.58
CA ARG A 92 -0.09 4.50 -14.95
C ARG A 92 0.69 5.80 -15.08
N ARG A 93 0.64 6.67 -14.07
CA ARG A 93 1.37 7.94 -14.04
C ARG A 93 2.86 7.79 -13.69
N GLY A 94 3.26 6.62 -13.19
CA GLY A 94 4.63 6.39 -12.70
C GLY A 94 4.88 6.91 -11.29
N ASP A 95 3.84 7.32 -10.57
CA ASP A 95 3.93 7.73 -9.15
C ASP A 95 4.16 6.52 -8.24
N LEU A 96 3.74 5.32 -8.67
CA LEU A 96 3.96 4.06 -7.96
C LEU A 96 4.61 3.04 -8.90
N ARG A 97 5.74 2.47 -8.47
CA ARG A 97 6.33 1.27 -9.07
C ARG A 97 6.19 0.10 -8.12
N LEU A 98 5.59 -0.99 -8.60
CA LEU A 98 5.46 -2.24 -7.86
C LEU A 98 6.60 -3.20 -8.23
N PHE A 99 7.18 -3.82 -7.21
CA PHE A 99 8.15 -4.90 -7.32
C PHE A 99 7.55 -6.15 -6.66
N ASP A 100 7.29 -7.17 -7.48
CA ASP A 100 6.70 -8.44 -7.06
C ASP A 100 7.77 -9.35 -6.43
N CYS A 101 8.53 -8.82 -5.45
CA CYS A 101 9.62 -9.53 -4.79
C CYS A 101 9.79 -9.07 -3.33
N ALA A 102 10.54 -9.86 -2.56
CA ALA A 102 11.10 -9.42 -1.28
C ALA A 102 12.35 -8.56 -1.53
N LEU A 103 12.67 -7.66 -0.60
CA LEU A 103 13.91 -6.89 -0.60
C LEU A 103 14.80 -7.35 0.55
N SER A 104 16.05 -7.64 0.25
CA SER A 104 17.07 -8.15 1.17
C SER A 104 18.44 -7.61 0.77
N ASP A 105 19.43 -7.73 1.65
CA ASP A 105 20.84 -7.38 1.41
C ASP A 105 21.63 -8.50 0.69
N ALA A 106 21.04 -9.68 0.55
CA ALA A 106 21.56 -10.83 -0.21
C ALA A 106 20.42 -11.63 -0.88
N GLU A 107 20.77 -12.53 -1.81
CA GLU A 107 19.84 -13.46 -2.48
C GLU A 107 19.19 -14.47 -1.52
#